data_AF-A0AAE0LJS2-F1
#
_entry.id   AF-A0AAE0LJS2-F1
#
_cell.length_a   1.000
_cell.length_b   1.000
_cell.length_c   1.000
_cell.angle_alpha   90.00
_cell.angle_beta   90.00
_cell.angle_gamma   90.00
#
_symmetry.space_group_name_H-M   'P 1'
#
loop_
_entity.id
_entity.type
_entity.pdbx_description
1 polymer ?
#
loop_
_entity_poly.entity_id
_entity_poly.type
_entity_poly.pdbx_seq_one_letter_code
_entity_poly.pdbx_strand_id
1 'polypeptide(L)'
;MRKTKQNVQNKSKALTMQEVMAFTVPALGALLADPLMSLRDSRTPLFMACFASLFNLFGNFYLVLGPPQWGIKGAAYATVAAQYFSAVGFVAVLWKRPTAPIRLSFPKWNDVVPFFSTSSLVMLRSLALIVSISILTSAAASAGTISIAAHQVVIGIFTLCQFVPEPISQFAQSYLAKDTPASTSPDLRVWAERMLLKCAAVVGSAMFVVAFFPAIMPSLFTNNALVITQIRSVSVLVATAAGLLSMVWSTGEGSVPRDKLLTCEAGY
;
A
#
# COMPACT_ATOMS: atom_id res chain seq x y z
N MET A 1 -23.79 -9.73 32.74
CA MET A 1 -22.44 -10.29 33.02
C MET A 1 -21.75 -10.95 31.82
N ARG A 2 -22.43 -11.74 30.96
CA ARG A 2 -21.79 -12.37 29.76
C ARG A 2 -21.23 -11.36 28.74
N LYS A 3 -22.00 -10.33 28.35
CA LYS A 3 -21.55 -9.28 27.41
C LYS A 3 -20.30 -8.52 27.92
N THR A 4 -20.22 -8.25 29.22
CA THR A 4 -19.09 -7.57 29.84
C THR A 4 -17.82 -8.43 29.81
N LYS A 5 -17.91 -9.73 30.15
CA LYS A 5 -16.77 -10.66 30.05
C LYS A 5 -16.30 -10.83 28.61
N GLN A 6 -17.22 -10.89 27.65
CA GLN A 6 -16.91 -11.02 26.23
C GLN A 6 -16.23 -9.76 25.67
N ASN A 7 -16.69 -8.58 26.07
CA ASN A 7 -16.03 -7.31 25.72
C ASN A 7 -14.62 -7.19 26.32
N VAL A 8 -14.43 -7.59 27.58
CA VAL A 8 -13.10 -7.59 28.22
C VAL A 8 -12.16 -8.59 27.54
N GLN A 9 -12.65 -9.78 27.20
CA GLN A 9 -11.86 -10.80 26.50
C GLN A 9 -11.49 -10.35 25.07
N ASN A 10 -12.40 -9.71 24.34
CA ASN A 10 -12.12 -9.15 23.01
C ASN A 10 -11.10 -8.02 23.07
N LYS A 11 -11.22 -7.13 24.08
CA LYS A 11 -10.27 -6.04 24.30
C LYS A 11 -8.87 -6.56 24.67
N SER A 12 -8.78 -7.58 25.52
CA SER A 12 -7.52 -8.25 25.88
C SER A 12 -6.85 -8.93 24.69
N LYS A 13 -7.62 -9.62 23.83
CA LYS A 13 -7.09 -10.23 22.60
C LYS A 13 -6.55 -9.17 21.62
N ALA A 14 -7.25 -8.06 21.46
CA ALA A 14 -6.83 -6.95 20.60
C ALA A 14 -5.53 -6.30 21.10
N LEU A 15 -5.39 -6.11 22.42
CA LEU A 15 -4.18 -5.56 23.03
C LEU A 15 -2.98 -6.49 22.81
N THR A 16 -3.11 -7.79 23.06
CA THR A 16 -1.99 -8.71 22.80
C THR A 16 -1.61 -8.77 21.32
N MET A 17 -2.58 -8.66 20.42
CA MET A 17 -2.28 -8.56 18.99
C MET A 17 -1.52 -7.28 18.67
N GLN A 18 -1.93 -6.13 19.22
CA GLN A 18 -1.23 -4.86 19.03
C GLN A 18 0.19 -4.87 19.59
N GLU A 19 0.39 -5.48 20.76
CA GLU A 19 1.72 -5.62 21.37
C GLU A 19 2.65 -6.46 20.50
N VAL A 20 2.18 -7.60 20.00
CA VAL A 20 2.97 -8.47 19.12
C VAL A 20 3.24 -7.77 17.78
N MET A 21 2.24 -7.09 17.22
CA MET A 21 2.40 -6.33 15.98
C MET A 21 3.25 -5.06 16.18
N ALA A 22 3.43 -4.52 17.38
CA ALA A 22 4.36 -3.40 17.59
C ALA A 22 5.81 -3.79 17.21
N PHE A 23 6.16 -5.08 17.35
CA PHE A 23 7.44 -5.62 16.90
C PHE A 23 7.60 -5.70 15.37
N THR A 24 6.55 -5.44 14.58
CA THR A 24 6.70 -5.29 13.12
C THR A 24 7.33 -3.96 12.72
N VAL A 25 7.15 -2.91 13.53
CA VAL A 25 7.57 -1.54 13.20
C VAL A 25 9.08 -1.43 12.94
N PRO A 26 9.97 -2.05 13.73
CA PRO A 26 11.41 -2.05 13.45
C PRO A 26 11.80 -2.96 12.27
N ALA A 27 10.94 -3.91 11.91
CA ALA A 27 11.20 -4.97 10.95
C ALA A 27 10.59 -4.71 9.57
N LEU A 28 10.15 -3.47 9.28
CA LEU A 28 9.57 -3.05 8.00
C LEU A 28 10.56 -3.29 6.85
N GLY A 29 10.68 -4.54 6.40
CA GLY A 29 11.50 -4.95 5.26
C GLY A 29 11.02 -4.31 3.96
N ALA A 30 9.78 -3.79 3.92
CA ALA A 30 9.28 -2.95 2.84
C ALA A 30 10.16 -1.69 2.63
N LEU A 31 10.65 -1.08 3.72
CA LEU A 31 11.56 0.08 3.63
C LEU A 31 12.91 -0.27 3.00
N LEU A 32 13.28 -1.55 2.95
CA LEU A 32 14.50 -2.04 2.31
C LEU A 32 14.25 -2.48 0.86
N ALA A 33 13.00 -2.66 0.44
CA ALA A 33 12.64 -2.93 -0.95
C ALA A 33 12.78 -1.66 -1.81
N ASP A 34 12.43 -0.50 -1.28
CA ASP A 34 12.46 0.78 -2.00
C ASP A 34 13.87 1.14 -2.53
N PRO A 35 14.96 0.98 -1.76
CA PRO A 35 16.33 1.13 -2.27
C PRO A 35 16.63 0.23 -3.48
N LEU A 36 16.24 -1.04 -3.46
CA LEU A 36 16.49 -1.97 -4.57
C LEU A 36 15.68 -1.60 -5.82
N MET A 37 14.43 -1.17 -5.62
CA MET A 37 13.59 -0.68 -6.72
C MET A 37 14.15 0.61 -7.33
N SER A 38 14.71 1.50 -6.51
CA SER A 38 15.42 2.69 -7.01
C SER A 38 16.67 2.34 -7.83
N LEU A 39 17.33 1.22 -7.50
CA LEU A 39 18.44 0.65 -8.26
C LEU A 39 17.98 -0.19 -9.48
N ARG A 40 16.69 -0.14 -9.81
CA ARG A 40 16.04 -0.88 -10.92
C ARG A 40 16.11 -2.40 -10.79
N ASP A 41 16.26 -2.92 -9.57
CA ASP A 41 16.12 -4.35 -9.28
C ASP A 41 14.70 -4.65 -8.77
N SER A 42 13.82 -5.07 -9.67
CA SER A 42 12.45 -5.49 -9.33
C SER A 42 12.32 -6.99 -9.03
N ARG A 43 13.33 -7.79 -9.37
CA ARG A 43 13.27 -9.26 -9.20
C ARG A 43 13.50 -9.66 -7.74
N THR A 44 14.50 -9.07 -7.11
CA THR A 44 14.82 -9.38 -5.71
C THR A 44 13.63 -9.09 -4.77
N PRO A 45 12.98 -7.91 -4.83
CA PRO A 45 11.82 -7.63 -3.99
C PRO A 45 10.64 -8.57 -4.25
N LEU A 46 10.40 -8.95 -5.52
CA LEU A 46 9.32 -9.86 -5.88
C LEU A 46 9.51 -11.25 -5.28
N PHE A 47 10.71 -11.83 -5.42
CA PHE A 47 11.01 -13.14 -4.83
C PHE A 47 10.94 -13.10 -3.30
N MET A 48 11.49 -12.06 -2.66
CA MET A 48 11.43 -11.91 -1.21
C MET A 48 9.99 -11.76 -0.71
N ALA A 49 9.16 -10.96 -1.39
CA ALA A 49 7.74 -10.83 -1.06
C ALA A 49 7.00 -12.17 -1.19
N CYS A 50 7.30 -12.96 -2.22
CA CYS A 50 6.73 -14.28 -2.40
C CYS A 50 7.14 -15.25 -1.28
N PHE A 51 8.43 -15.35 -0.97
CA PHE A 51 8.93 -16.21 0.11
C PHE A 51 8.39 -15.78 1.48
N ALA A 52 8.36 -14.48 1.78
CA ALA A 52 7.81 -13.96 3.02
C ALA A 52 6.30 -14.26 3.14
N SER A 53 5.54 -14.14 2.05
CA SER A 53 4.12 -14.47 2.02
C SER A 53 3.87 -15.97 2.22
N LEU A 54 4.67 -16.82 1.58
CA LEU A 54 4.61 -18.27 1.79
C LEU A 54 4.98 -18.65 3.22
N PHE A 55 6.04 -18.06 3.76
CA PHE A 55 6.45 -18.26 5.15
C PHE A 55 5.34 -17.83 6.12
N ASN A 56 4.69 -16.69 5.86
CA ASN A 56 3.53 -16.24 6.62
C ASN A 56 2.35 -17.21 6.53
N LEU A 57 2.05 -17.72 5.32
CA LEU A 57 0.96 -18.67 5.09
C LEU A 57 1.18 -19.97 5.88
N PHE A 58 2.36 -20.58 5.75
CA PHE A 58 2.70 -21.79 6.49
C PHE A 58 2.77 -21.55 8.01
N GLY A 59 3.29 -20.39 8.42
CA GLY A 59 3.27 -19.96 9.82
C GLY A 59 1.86 -19.86 10.36
N ASN A 60 0.92 -19.29 9.60
CA ASN A 60 -0.49 -19.24 9.97
C ASN A 60 -1.09 -20.64 10.08
N PHE A 61 -0.88 -21.53 9.10
CA PHE A 61 -1.36 -22.91 9.19
C PHE A 61 -0.85 -23.61 10.45
N TYR A 62 0.43 -23.46 10.78
CA TYR A 62 1.02 -24.11 11.94
C TYR A 62 0.61 -23.49 13.29
N LEU A 63 0.67 -22.17 13.43
CA LEU A 63 0.44 -21.47 14.71
C LEU A 63 -1.05 -21.29 15.03
N VAL A 64 -1.90 -21.20 14.01
CA VAL A 64 -3.34 -20.99 14.17
C VAL A 64 -4.08 -22.33 14.23
N LEU A 65 -3.83 -23.23 13.26
CA LEU A 65 -4.57 -24.50 13.12
C LEU A 65 -3.83 -25.69 13.72
N GLY A 66 -2.50 -25.62 13.86
CA GLY A 66 -1.68 -26.68 14.41
C GLY A 66 -1.73 -26.79 15.94
N PRO A 67 -0.88 -27.66 16.54
CA PRO A 67 -0.94 -28.01 17.95
C PRO A 67 -0.88 -26.84 18.96
N PRO A 68 -0.29 -25.67 18.68
CA PRO A 68 -0.36 -24.54 19.59
C PRO A 68 -1.77 -23.93 19.69
N GLN A 69 -2.58 -23.98 18.62
CA GLN A 69 -3.90 -23.34 18.51
C GLN A 69 -3.94 -21.89 19.05
N TRP A 70 -2.90 -21.10 18.81
CA TRP A 70 -2.76 -19.75 19.36
C TRP A 70 -3.75 -18.74 18.74
N GLY A 71 -4.54 -19.18 17.74
CA GLY A 71 -5.58 -18.38 17.13
C GLY A 71 -5.02 -17.05 16.60
N ILE A 72 -5.65 -15.95 16.99
CA ILE A 72 -5.27 -14.58 16.58
C ILE A 72 -3.83 -14.24 16.99
N LYS A 73 -3.35 -14.71 18.15
CA LYS A 73 -1.96 -14.47 18.57
C LYS A 73 -0.97 -15.19 17.64
N GLY A 74 -1.31 -16.41 17.23
CA GLY A 74 -0.52 -17.18 16.26
C GLY A 74 -0.37 -16.44 14.93
N ALA A 75 -1.46 -15.83 14.44
CA ALA A 75 -1.44 -15.04 13.21
C ALA A 75 -0.54 -13.78 13.32
N ALA A 76 -0.54 -13.12 14.47
CA ALA A 76 0.35 -11.99 14.72
C ALA A 76 1.83 -12.41 14.69
N TYR A 77 2.19 -13.50 15.38
CA TYR A 77 3.56 -14.03 15.37
C TYR A 77 4.00 -14.51 13.99
N ALA A 78 3.14 -15.17 13.22
CA ALA A 78 3.42 -15.57 11.85
C ALA A 78 3.74 -14.36 10.97
N THR A 79 3.06 -13.23 11.20
CA THR A 79 3.26 -11.97 10.47
C THR A 79 4.57 -11.30 10.84
N VAL A 80 4.85 -11.17 12.14
CA VAL A 80 6.13 -10.63 12.63
C VAL A 80 7.31 -11.45 12.10
N ALA A 81 7.24 -12.77 12.22
CA ALA A 81 8.32 -13.66 11.78
C ALA A 81 8.57 -13.56 10.27
N ALA A 82 7.51 -13.49 9.45
CA ALA A 82 7.63 -13.30 8.01
C ALA A 82 8.29 -11.96 7.63
N GLN A 83 7.98 -10.90 8.36
CA GLN A 83 8.59 -9.58 8.11
C GLN A 83 10.07 -9.56 8.49
N TYR A 84 10.45 -10.13 9.63
CA TYR A 84 11.86 -10.28 9.99
C TYR A 84 12.61 -11.16 8.99
N PHE A 85 12.02 -12.26 8.53
CA PHE A 85 12.58 -13.10 7.47
C PHE A 85 12.85 -12.29 6.19
N SER A 86 11.88 -11.49 5.76
CA SER A 86 12.01 -10.59 4.60
C SER A 86 13.12 -9.55 4.81
N ALA A 87 13.15 -8.89 5.97
CA ALA A 87 14.15 -7.88 6.30
C ALA A 87 15.58 -8.45 6.28
N VAL A 88 15.79 -9.62 6.89
CA VAL A 88 17.09 -10.32 6.85
C VAL A 88 17.48 -10.69 5.42
N GLY A 89 16.51 -11.17 4.62
CA GLY A 89 16.73 -11.46 3.20
C GLY A 89 17.19 -10.23 2.40
N PHE A 90 16.54 -9.09 2.61
CA PHE A 90 16.91 -7.83 1.96
C PHE A 90 18.30 -7.34 2.37
N VAL A 91 18.61 -7.35 3.67
CA VAL A 91 19.95 -6.98 4.17
C VAL A 91 21.02 -7.89 3.58
N ALA A 92 20.77 -9.21 3.52
CA ALA A 92 21.71 -10.17 2.97
C ALA A 92 21.99 -9.94 1.48
N VAL A 93 20.97 -9.60 0.68
CA VAL A 93 21.16 -9.28 -0.74
C VAL A 93 21.90 -7.96 -0.90
N LEU A 94 21.55 -6.94 -0.12
CA LEU A 94 22.18 -5.63 -0.20
C LEU A 94 23.65 -5.68 0.23
N TRP A 95 24.00 -6.48 1.24
CA TRP A 95 25.39 -6.67 1.67
C TRP A 95 26.26 -7.26 0.56
N LYS A 96 25.71 -8.15 -0.27
CA LYS A 96 26.43 -8.79 -1.38
C LYS A 96 26.56 -7.89 -2.61
N ARG A 97 25.91 -6.73 -2.66
CA ARG A 97 25.92 -5.81 -3.81
C ARG A 97 27.12 -4.86 -3.74
N PRO A 98 28.10 -4.97 -4.66
CA PRO A 98 29.27 -4.09 -4.66
C PRO A 98 28.93 -2.64 -5.03
N THR A 99 27.78 -2.40 -5.69
CA THR A 99 27.34 -1.09 -6.18
C THR A 99 26.71 -0.20 -5.11
N ALA A 100 26.39 -0.72 -3.93
CA ALA A 100 25.76 0.03 -2.84
C ALA A 100 26.26 -0.48 -1.47
N PRO A 101 27.54 -0.23 -1.12
CA PRO A 101 28.09 -0.68 0.15
C PRO A 101 27.32 -0.04 1.31
N ILE A 102 26.75 -0.88 2.18
CA ILE A 102 26.05 -0.42 3.38
C ILE A 102 27.08 0.25 4.30
N ARG A 103 27.04 1.57 4.37
CA ARG A 103 27.84 2.36 5.31
C ARG A 103 26.94 2.80 6.44
N LEU A 104 27.14 2.21 7.62
CA LEU A 104 26.52 2.68 8.85
C LEU A 104 27.19 3.99 9.27
N SER A 105 26.63 5.11 8.81
CA SER A 105 27.01 6.46 9.24
C SER A 105 25.74 7.19 9.67
N PHE A 106 25.84 7.99 10.73
CA PHE A 106 24.78 8.93 11.03
C PHE A 106 24.67 9.94 9.88
N PRO A 107 23.45 10.16 9.33
CA PRO A 107 23.25 11.15 8.28
C PRO A 107 23.47 12.55 8.85
N LYS A 108 24.08 13.44 8.07
CA LYS A 108 24.23 14.84 8.46
C LYS A 108 22.86 15.52 8.33
N TRP A 109 22.56 16.49 9.20
CA TRP A 109 21.28 17.22 9.14
C TRP A 109 20.99 17.84 7.77
N ASN A 110 22.03 18.32 7.07
CA ASN A 110 21.91 18.86 5.72
C ASN A 110 21.45 17.83 4.67
N ASP A 111 21.67 16.53 4.90
CA ASP A 111 21.21 15.46 4.01
C ASP A 111 19.77 15.02 4.37
N VAL A 112 19.36 15.22 5.62
CA VAL A 112 18.03 14.83 6.13
C VAL A 112 16.94 15.85 5.77
N VAL A 113 17.25 17.15 5.79
CA VAL A 113 16.26 18.21 5.53
C VAL A 113 15.63 18.10 4.12
N PRO A 114 16.40 17.94 3.03
CA PRO A 114 15.82 17.76 1.69
C PRO A 114 14.98 16.47 1.56
N PHE A 115 15.41 15.41 2.25
CA PHE A 115 14.67 14.15 2.31
C PHE A 115 13.31 14.33 3.01
N PHE A 116 13.30 15.07 4.13
CA PHE A 116 12.07 15.35 4.86
C PHE A 116 11.12 16.24 4.07
N SER A 117 11.63 17.28 3.40
CA SER A 117 10.83 18.15 2.52
C SER A 117 10.15 17.33 1.41
N THR A 118 10.89 16.45 0.74
CA THR A 118 10.36 15.59 -0.33
C THR A 118 9.34 14.58 0.21
N SER A 119 9.64 13.96 1.36
CA SER A 119 8.77 12.94 1.96
C SER A 119 7.51 13.53 2.59
N SER A 120 7.55 14.78 3.03
CA SER A 120 6.44 15.45 3.72
C SER A 120 5.16 15.50 2.87
N LEU A 121 5.29 15.69 1.56
CA LEU A 121 4.16 15.74 0.64
C LEU A 121 3.48 14.37 0.52
N VAL A 122 4.26 13.30 0.42
CA VAL A 122 3.76 11.92 0.36
C VAL A 122 3.13 11.51 1.69
N MET A 123 3.73 11.93 2.81
CA MET A 123 3.17 11.71 4.15
C MET A 123 1.84 12.46 4.31
N LEU A 124 1.77 13.73 3.90
CA LEU A 124 0.55 14.54 3.98
C LEU A 124 -0.57 13.92 3.13
N ARG A 125 -0.24 13.50 1.90
CA ARG A 125 -1.17 12.75 1.03
C ARG A 125 -1.70 11.50 1.73
N SER A 126 -0.81 10.69 2.29
CA SER A 126 -1.18 9.43 2.96
C SER A 126 -2.05 9.68 4.19
N LEU A 127 -1.69 10.67 5.01
CA LEU A 127 -2.49 11.09 6.17
C LEU A 127 -3.87 11.61 5.76
N ALA A 128 -3.94 12.45 4.72
CA ALA A 128 -5.22 12.94 4.20
C ALA A 128 -6.12 11.79 3.73
N LEU A 129 -5.55 10.78 3.08
CA LEU A 129 -6.28 9.59 2.63
C LEU A 129 -6.82 8.77 3.82
N ILE A 130 -5.97 8.51 4.81
CA ILE A 130 -6.34 7.79 6.04
C ILE A 130 -7.44 8.54 6.80
N VAL A 131 -7.30 9.86 6.96
CA VAL A 131 -8.30 10.71 7.62
C VAL A 131 -9.62 10.70 6.84
N SER A 132 -9.58 10.84 5.52
CA SER A 132 -10.78 10.84 4.67
C SER A 132 -11.55 9.53 4.76
N ILE A 133 -10.84 8.39 4.65
CA ILE A 133 -11.46 7.06 4.80
C ILE A 133 -12.02 6.88 6.22
N SER A 134 -11.33 7.38 7.24
CA SER A 134 -11.78 7.30 8.63
C SER A 134 -13.07 8.10 8.86
N ILE A 135 -13.14 9.33 8.32
CA ILE A 135 -14.35 10.15 8.37
C ILE A 135 -15.50 9.46 7.64
N LEU A 136 -15.26 8.92 6.44
CA LEU A 136 -16.28 8.22 5.67
C LEU A 136 -16.79 6.97 6.39
N THR A 137 -15.88 6.20 7.00
CA THR A 137 -16.23 5.00 7.78
C THR A 137 -17.03 5.36 9.04
N SER A 138 -16.66 6.45 9.72
CA SER A 138 -17.41 6.97 10.87
C SER A 138 -18.82 7.42 10.47
N ALA A 139 -18.95 8.15 9.35
CA ALA A 139 -20.23 8.56 8.81
C ALA A 139 -21.11 7.35 8.45
N ALA A 140 -20.57 6.35 7.76
CA ALA A 140 -21.29 5.11 7.44
C ALA A 140 -21.71 4.33 8.70
N ALA A 141 -20.88 4.31 9.74
CA ALA A 141 -21.21 3.69 11.01
C ALA A 141 -22.37 4.41 11.72
N SER A 142 -22.41 5.74 11.68
CA SER A 142 -23.49 6.55 12.25
C SER A 142 -24.81 6.44 11.49
N ALA A 143 -24.77 6.17 10.17
CA ALA A 143 -25.94 6.01 9.31
C ALA A 143 -26.68 4.67 9.50
N GLY A 144 -26.10 3.73 10.25
CA GLY A 144 -26.73 2.47 10.65
C GLY A 144 -26.04 1.22 10.10
N THR A 145 -26.51 0.06 10.56
CA THR A 145 -25.86 -1.25 10.31
C THR A 145 -25.81 -1.65 8.84
N ILE A 146 -26.84 -1.29 8.06
CA ILE A 146 -26.90 -1.56 6.62
C ILE A 146 -25.85 -0.72 5.88
N SER A 147 -25.70 0.55 6.26
CA SER A 147 -24.77 1.47 5.61
C SER A 147 -23.32 1.08 5.85
N ILE A 148 -22.95 0.77 7.10
CA ILE A 148 -21.59 0.29 7.39
C ILE A 148 -21.28 -1.05 6.72
N ALA A 149 -22.25 -1.96 6.63
CA ALA A 149 -22.06 -3.23 5.93
C ALA A 149 -21.79 -3.03 4.43
N ALA A 150 -22.57 -2.17 3.77
CA ALA A 150 -22.33 -1.82 2.36
C ALA A 150 -20.97 -1.12 2.18
N HIS A 151 -20.64 -0.17 3.07
CA HIS A 151 -19.37 0.54 3.06
C HIS A 151 -18.17 -0.41 3.15
N GLN A 152 -18.19 -1.43 4.02
CA GLN A 152 -17.09 -2.38 4.17
C GLN A 152 -16.83 -3.21 2.90
N VAL A 153 -17.87 -3.61 2.17
CA VAL A 153 -17.70 -4.32 0.89
C VAL A 153 -17.06 -3.39 -0.14
N VAL A 154 -17.61 -2.18 -0.26
CA VAL A 154 -17.22 -1.21 -1.28
C VAL A 154 -15.80 -0.68 -1.04
N ILE A 155 -15.46 -0.33 0.21
CA ILE A 155 -14.12 0.16 0.56
C ILE A 155 -13.06 -0.93 0.40
N GLY A 156 -13.38 -2.19 0.71
CA GLY A 156 -12.44 -3.30 0.51
C GLY A 156 -12.06 -3.45 -0.96
N ILE A 157 -13.04 -3.39 -1.86
CA ILE A 157 -12.82 -3.48 -3.31
C ILE A 157 -12.08 -2.26 -3.83
N PHE A 158 -12.47 -1.07 -3.37
CA PHE A 158 -11.77 0.17 -3.69
C PHE A 158 -10.28 0.09 -3.30
N THR A 159 -9.97 -0.33 -2.07
CA THR A 159 -8.60 -0.47 -1.58
C THR A 159 -7.82 -1.51 -2.38
N LEU A 160 -8.43 -2.65 -2.73
CA LEU A 160 -7.80 -3.65 -3.62
C LEU A 160 -7.43 -3.06 -4.97
N CYS A 161 -8.30 -2.24 -5.58
CA CYS A 161 -8.00 -1.56 -6.83
C CYS A 161 -6.83 -0.57 -6.69
N GLN A 162 -6.69 0.10 -5.55
CA GLN A 162 -5.60 1.07 -5.32
C GLN A 162 -4.21 0.42 -5.20
N PHE A 163 -4.11 -0.88 -4.91
CA PHE A 163 -2.81 -1.57 -4.89
C PHE A 163 -2.23 -1.85 -6.29
N VAL A 164 -3.07 -1.92 -7.32
CA VAL A 164 -2.67 -2.23 -8.70
C VAL A 164 -1.83 -1.13 -9.37
N PRO A 165 -2.14 0.19 -9.25
CA PRO A 165 -1.32 1.23 -9.86
C PRO A 165 0.04 1.46 -9.17
N GLU A 166 0.24 0.96 -7.95
CA GLU A 166 1.44 1.21 -7.14
C GLU A 166 2.75 0.82 -7.86
N PRO A 167 2.91 -0.39 -8.43
CA PRO A 167 4.15 -0.78 -9.11
C PRO A 167 4.43 0.06 -10.37
N ILE A 168 3.39 0.58 -11.03
CA ILE A 168 3.52 1.44 -12.20
C ILE A 168 4.07 2.80 -11.78
N SER A 169 3.56 3.35 -10.67
CA SER A 169 4.11 4.58 -10.10
C SER A 169 5.57 4.41 -9.69
N GLN A 170 5.90 3.32 -8.99
CA GLN A 170 7.28 3.00 -8.61
C GLN A 170 8.21 2.83 -9.82
N PHE A 171 7.71 2.19 -10.89
CA PHE A 171 8.44 2.10 -12.15
C PHE A 171 8.68 3.49 -12.76
N ALA A 172 7.65 4.34 -12.82
CA ALA A 172 7.78 5.71 -13.32
C ALA A 172 8.82 6.51 -12.52
N GLN A 173 8.80 6.41 -11.19
CA GLN A 173 9.75 7.09 -10.31
C GLN A 173 11.20 6.64 -10.52
N SER A 174 11.44 5.34 -10.73
CA SER A 174 12.80 4.80 -10.96
C SER A 174 13.32 5.02 -12.38
N TYR A 175 12.42 5.08 -13.37
CA TYR A 175 12.79 5.20 -14.78
C TYR A 175 12.88 6.65 -15.27
N LEU A 176 12.05 7.55 -14.74
CA LEU A 176 12.02 8.98 -15.08
C LEU A 176 12.82 9.86 -14.09
N ALA A 177 13.57 9.29 -13.16
CA ALA A 177 14.41 10.04 -12.23
C ALA A 177 15.45 10.93 -12.93
N LYS A 178 15.92 11.96 -12.23
CA LYS A 178 16.74 13.06 -12.77
C LYS A 178 18.10 12.63 -13.36
N ASP A 179 18.60 11.44 -13.02
CA ASP A 179 19.92 10.94 -13.46
C ASP A 179 19.82 9.65 -14.27
N THR A 180 18.81 9.56 -15.13
CA THR A 180 18.52 8.37 -15.93
C THR A 180 18.80 8.63 -17.42
N PRO A 181 19.01 7.59 -18.25
CA PRO A 181 19.15 7.79 -19.69
C PRO A 181 17.94 8.54 -20.31
N ALA A 182 16.76 8.41 -19.70
CA ALA A 182 15.56 9.15 -20.08
C ALA A 182 15.64 10.66 -19.76
N SER A 183 16.45 11.10 -18.79
CA SER A 183 16.65 12.54 -18.53
C SER A 183 17.59 13.20 -19.53
N THR A 184 18.44 12.42 -20.22
CA THR A 184 19.43 12.92 -21.20
C THR A 184 18.87 13.00 -22.61
N SER A 185 17.87 12.18 -22.96
CA SER A 185 17.23 12.17 -24.28
C SER A 185 15.76 12.64 -24.20
N PRO A 186 15.41 13.81 -24.76
CA PRO A 186 14.05 14.32 -24.72
C PRO A 186 13.07 13.38 -25.44
N ASP A 187 13.50 12.74 -26.54
CA ASP A 187 12.67 11.79 -27.28
C ASP A 187 12.33 10.54 -26.45
N LEU A 188 13.32 10.00 -25.72
CA LEU A 188 13.11 8.85 -24.84
C LEU A 188 12.17 9.18 -23.68
N ARG A 189 12.28 10.40 -23.13
CA ARG A 189 11.38 10.89 -22.08
C ARG A 189 9.94 10.98 -22.57
N VAL A 190 9.71 11.62 -23.72
CA VAL A 190 8.37 11.77 -24.31
C VAL A 190 7.77 10.39 -24.64
N TRP A 191 8.57 9.46 -25.15
CA TRP A 191 8.14 8.10 -25.39
C TRP A 191 7.71 7.39 -24.09
N ALA A 192 8.52 7.50 -23.04
CA ALA A 192 8.24 6.87 -21.74
C ALA A 192 7.00 7.47 -21.07
N GLU A 193 6.84 8.79 -21.09
CA GLU A 193 5.65 9.49 -20.57
C GLU A 193 4.38 9.07 -21.33
N ARG A 194 4.43 8.96 -22.67
CA ARG A 194 3.30 8.46 -23.48
C ARG A 194 2.97 7.00 -23.17
N MET A 195 3.98 6.17 -22.96
CA MET A 195 3.77 4.77 -22.59
C MET A 195 3.11 4.65 -21.22
N LEU A 196 3.57 5.41 -20.23
CA LEU A 196 2.97 5.47 -18.89
C LEU A 196 1.52 5.96 -18.94
N LEU A 197 1.21 6.98 -19.75
CA LEU A 197 -0.16 7.47 -19.93
C LEU A 197 -1.08 6.37 -20.51
N LYS A 198 -0.59 5.60 -21.50
CA LYS A 198 -1.34 4.47 -22.06
C LYS A 198 -1.56 3.37 -21.02
N CYS A 199 -0.52 3.00 -20.27
CA CYS A 199 -0.62 2.02 -19.19
C CYS A 199 -1.60 2.49 -18.11
N ALA A 200 -1.52 3.76 -17.70
CA ALA A 200 -2.42 4.38 -16.74
C ALA A 200 -3.88 4.33 -17.22
N ALA A 201 -4.14 4.64 -18.50
CA ALA A 201 -5.47 4.54 -19.07
C ALA A 201 -6.01 3.11 -19.06
N VAL A 202 -5.20 2.13 -19.49
CA VAL A 202 -5.59 0.71 -19.49
C VAL A 202 -5.88 0.22 -18.07
N VAL A 203 -5.01 0.52 -17.12
CA VAL A 203 -5.15 0.10 -15.72
C VAL A 203 -6.33 0.80 -15.06
N GLY A 204 -6.51 2.09 -15.28
CA GLY A 204 -7.67 2.84 -14.80
C GLY A 204 -8.98 2.30 -15.32
N SER A 205 -9.07 2.02 -16.63
CA SER A 205 -10.24 1.38 -17.22
C SER A 205 -10.49 -0.02 -16.66
N ALA A 206 -9.43 -0.83 -16.48
CA ALA A 206 -9.56 -2.14 -15.87
C ALA A 206 -10.07 -2.05 -14.41
N MET A 207 -9.51 -1.13 -13.61
CA MET A 207 -9.93 -0.94 -12.22
C MET A 207 -11.35 -0.38 -12.09
N PHE A 208 -11.81 0.43 -13.05
CA PHE A 208 -13.22 0.81 -13.16
C PHE A 208 -14.11 -0.43 -13.31
N VAL A 209 -13.78 -1.33 -14.25
CA VAL A 209 -14.57 -2.55 -14.49
C VAL A 209 -14.59 -3.45 -13.25
N VAL A 210 -13.43 -3.64 -12.60
CA VAL A 210 -13.33 -4.45 -11.37
C VAL A 210 -14.14 -3.81 -10.24
N ALA A 211 -14.01 -2.51 -10.01
CA ALA A 211 -14.76 -1.81 -8.97
C ALA A 211 -16.26 -1.68 -9.28
N PHE A 212 -16.66 -1.86 -10.55
CA PHE A 212 -18.06 -1.92 -10.96
C PHE A 212 -18.69 -3.32 -10.76
N PHE A 213 -17.87 -4.37 -10.62
CA PHE A 213 -18.33 -5.74 -10.41
C PHE A 213 -19.37 -5.92 -9.28
N PRO A 214 -19.27 -5.24 -8.13
CA PRO A 214 -20.29 -5.29 -7.07
C PRO A 214 -21.66 -4.76 -7.48
N ALA A 215 -21.75 -3.90 -8.50
CA ALA A 215 -23.04 -3.47 -9.04
C ALA A 215 -23.76 -4.64 -9.72
N ILE A 216 -23.01 -5.46 -10.44
CA ILE A 216 -23.50 -6.58 -11.25
C ILE A 216 -23.83 -7.76 -10.36
N MET A 217 -22.90 -8.18 -9.49
CA MET A 217 -23.03 -9.37 -8.65
C MET A 217 -22.78 -9.09 -7.16
N PRO A 218 -23.62 -8.26 -6.50
CA PRO A 218 -23.48 -7.95 -5.08
C PRO A 218 -23.75 -9.15 -4.16
N SER A 219 -24.47 -10.17 -4.66
CA SER A 219 -24.78 -11.41 -3.93
C SER A 219 -23.56 -12.25 -3.57
N LEU A 220 -22.42 -12.04 -4.25
CA LEU A 220 -21.16 -12.69 -3.91
C LEU A 220 -20.64 -12.27 -2.52
N PHE A 221 -20.96 -11.04 -2.10
CA PHE A 221 -20.44 -10.45 -0.86
C PHE A 221 -21.45 -10.53 0.29
N THR A 222 -22.74 -10.53 0.00
CA THR A 222 -23.78 -10.53 1.03
C THR A 222 -25.10 -11.09 0.51
N ASN A 223 -25.83 -11.76 1.40
CA ASN A 223 -27.18 -12.29 1.13
C ASN A 223 -28.30 -11.32 1.56
N ASN A 224 -27.96 -10.17 2.15
CA ASN A 224 -28.97 -9.23 2.65
C ASN A 224 -29.43 -8.27 1.53
N ALA A 225 -30.71 -8.35 1.17
CA ALA A 225 -31.31 -7.54 0.11
C ALA A 225 -31.15 -6.02 0.33
N LEU A 226 -31.21 -5.53 1.57
CA LEU A 226 -31.06 -4.10 1.88
C LEU A 226 -29.62 -3.61 1.71
N VAL A 227 -28.64 -4.48 1.95
CA VAL A 227 -27.22 -4.16 1.74
C VAL A 227 -26.92 -4.16 0.24
N ILE A 228 -27.49 -5.11 -0.51
CA ILE A 228 -27.37 -5.20 -1.96
C ILE A 228 -27.86 -3.91 -2.66
N THR A 229 -29.03 -3.40 -2.27
CA THR A 229 -29.57 -2.17 -2.87
C THR A 229 -28.69 -0.96 -2.61
N GLN A 230 -28.12 -0.84 -1.39
CA GLN A 230 -27.16 0.22 -1.08
C GLN A 230 -25.84 0.07 -1.83
N ILE A 231 -25.29 -1.14 -1.96
CA ILE A 231 -24.07 -1.36 -2.74
C ILE A 231 -24.31 -0.90 -4.18
N ARG A 232 -25.43 -1.28 -4.80
CA ARG A 232 -25.75 -0.90 -6.18
C ARG A 232 -25.85 0.61 -6.38
N SER A 233 -26.40 1.36 -5.42
CA SER A 233 -26.54 2.81 -5.56
C SER A 233 -25.19 3.54 -5.53
N VAL A 234 -24.22 3.05 -4.76
CA VAL A 234 -22.88 3.68 -4.63
C VAL A 234 -21.82 3.11 -5.57
N SER A 235 -22.07 1.94 -6.17
CA SER A 235 -21.05 1.22 -6.97
C SER A 235 -20.54 2.02 -8.17
N VAL A 236 -21.41 2.79 -8.86
CA VAL A 236 -20.99 3.63 -9.99
C VAL A 236 -19.99 4.70 -9.53
N LEU A 237 -20.30 5.38 -8.42
CA LEU A 237 -19.44 6.41 -7.85
C LEU A 237 -18.09 5.84 -7.40
N VAL A 238 -18.09 4.66 -6.81
CA VAL A 238 -16.84 4.02 -6.37
C VAL A 238 -16.04 3.50 -7.54
N ALA A 239 -16.69 2.96 -8.57
CA ALA A 239 -16.02 2.52 -9.79
C ALA A 239 -15.35 3.69 -10.51
N THR A 240 -16.04 4.82 -10.68
CA THR A 240 -15.46 6.02 -11.27
C THR A 240 -14.30 6.55 -10.43
N ALA A 241 -14.46 6.64 -9.12
CA ALA A 241 -13.39 7.06 -8.21
C ALA A 241 -12.17 6.12 -8.28
N ALA A 242 -12.38 4.80 -8.25
CA ALA A 242 -11.31 3.81 -8.32
C ALA A 242 -10.54 3.90 -9.65
N GLY A 243 -11.26 3.99 -10.77
CA GLY A 243 -10.65 4.11 -12.09
C GLY A 243 -9.85 5.41 -12.23
N LEU A 244 -10.46 6.55 -11.93
CA LEU A 244 -9.81 7.87 -12.02
C LEU A 244 -8.60 7.98 -11.11
N LEU A 245 -8.73 7.57 -9.84
CA LEU A 245 -7.61 7.59 -8.90
C LEU A 245 -6.47 6.68 -9.36
N SER A 246 -6.78 5.51 -9.91
CA SER A 246 -5.74 4.61 -10.45
C SER A 246 -4.99 5.22 -11.64
N MET A 247 -5.69 5.96 -12.52
CA MET A 247 -5.06 6.69 -13.63
C MET A 247 -4.12 7.79 -13.12
N VAL A 248 -4.58 8.57 -12.13
CA VAL A 248 -3.80 9.66 -11.55
C VAL A 248 -2.62 9.10 -10.76
N TRP A 249 -2.80 8.03 -9.98
CA TRP A 249 -1.74 7.39 -9.21
C TRP A 249 -0.63 6.85 -10.11
N SER A 250 -1.01 6.21 -11.23
CA SER A 250 -0.05 5.66 -12.19
C SER A 250 0.82 6.71 -12.89
N THR A 251 0.37 7.98 -12.92
CA THR A 251 1.08 9.08 -13.60
C THR A 251 1.74 10.06 -12.62
N GLY A 252 1.18 10.21 -11.42
CA GLY A 252 1.34 11.38 -10.55
C GLY A 252 2.68 11.56 -9.83
N GLU A 253 3.58 10.57 -9.83
CA GLU A 253 4.86 10.68 -9.09
C GLU A 253 6.09 10.76 -10.00
N GLY A 254 5.94 10.46 -11.30
CA GLY A 254 7.04 10.51 -12.28
C GLY A 254 7.08 11.77 -13.15
N SER A 255 5.95 12.48 -13.30
CA SER A 255 5.79 13.53 -14.32
C SER A 255 5.91 14.97 -13.80
N VAL A 256 6.02 15.20 -12.49
CA VAL A 256 6.21 16.57 -11.97
C VAL A 256 7.66 16.99 -12.23
N PRO A 257 7.90 18.03 -13.06
CA PRO A 257 9.24 18.57 -13.25
C PRO A 257 9.72 19.13 -11.90
N ARG A 258 10.66 18.43 -11.25
CA ARG A 258 11.23 18.87 -9.94
C ARG A 258 11.93 20.22 -10.03
N ASP A 259 12.28 20.62 -11.25
CA ASP A 259 12.78 21.93 -11.63
C ASP A 259 11.80 23.08 -11.29
N LYS A 260 10.47 22.86 -11.30
CA LYS A 260 9.50 23.90 -10.92
C LYS A 260 9.25 24.01 -9.42
N LEU A 261 9.60 22.99 -8.63
CA LEU A 261 9.46 23.03 -7.17
C LEU A 261 10.67 23.72 -6.51
N LEU A 262 11.87 23.57 -7.10
CA LEU A 262 13.08 24.22 -6.59
C LEU A 262 13.19 25.70 -6.99
N THR A 263 12.50 26.16 -8.04
CA THR A 263 12.43 27.60 -8.38
C THR A 263 11.60 28.42 -7.39
N CYS A 264 10.78 27.78 -6.55
CA CYS A 264 10.07 28.46 -5.47
C CYS A 264 10.90 28.63 -4.20
N GLU A 265 11.96 27.84 -3.99
CA GLU A 265 12.85 27.97 -2.83
C GLU A 265 14.12 28.79 -3.12
N ALA A 266 14.46 29.03 -4.38
CA ALA A 266 15.59 29.91 -4.76
C ALA A 266 15.21 31.40 -4.85
N GLY A 267 14.02 31.77 -4.37
CA GLY A 267 13.43 33.12 -4.45
C GLY A 267 13.18 33.79 -3.10
N TYR A 268 13.93 33.43 -2.05
CA TYR A 268 14.00 34.16 -0.78
C TYR A 268 15.43 34.17 -0.23
#